data_AF-A0A7W1FV85-F1
#
_entry.id   AF-A0A7W1FV85-F1
#
_cell.length_a   1.000
_cell.length_b   1.000
_cell.length_c   1.000
_cell.angle_alpha   90.00
_cell.angle_beta   90.00
_cell.angle_gamma   90.00
#
_symmetry.space_group_name_H-M   'P 1'
#
loop_
_entity.id
_entity.type
_entity.pdbx_description
1 polymer ?
#
loop_
_entity_poly.entity_id
_entity_poly.type
_entity_poly.pdbx_seq_one_letter_code
_entity_poly.pdbx_strand_id
1 'polypeptide(L)'
;LEDRILYDLQEEGIIEKGKVRVIEESDPIEGYPWVVRNALAGKDEQDLIDAFLGIEDPELLDLLRAEDYQKVQASDYDYVEKQARKLDLIAEEQ
;
A
#
# COMPACT_ATOMS: atom_id res chain seq x y z
N LEU A 1 0.47 7.83 2.37
CA LEU A 1 0.82 9.13 1.79
C LEU A 1 2.31 9.38 1.99
N GLU A 2 3.09 9.24 0.91
CA GLU A 2 4.56 9.30 0.91
C GLU A 2 5.13 10.72 1.18
N ASP A 3 4.27 11.74 1.14
CA ASP A 3 4.67 13.14 1.36
C ASP A 3 5.20 13.43 2.77
N ARG A 4 5.04 12.49 3.72
CA ARG A 4 5.48 12.67 5.11
C ARG A 4 6.96 12.98 5.22
N ILE A 5 7.81 12.32 4.42
CA ILE A 5 9.25 12.62 4.42
C ILE A 5 9.49 14.07 3.95
N LEU A 6 8.77 14.53 2.93
CA LEU A 6 8.89 15.92 2.47
C LEU A 6 8.43 16.90 3.57
N TYR A 7 7.31 16.61 4.24
CA TYR A 7 6.79 17.45 5.31
C TYR A 7 7.73 17.50 6.52
N ASP A 8 8.27 16.35 6.94
CA ASP A 8 9.25 16.26 8.03
C ASP A 8 10.50 17.10 7.69
N LEU A 9 11.04 16.95 6.48
CA LEU A 9 12.20 17.74 6.04
C LEU A 9 11.89 19.25 5.91
N GLN A 10 10.64 19.62 5.63
CA GLN A 10 10.20 21.02 5.63
C GLN A 10 10.03 21.58 7.05
N GLU A 11 9.59 20.76 8.00
CA GLU A 11 9.50 21.12 9.42
C GLU A 11 10.87 21.28 10.05
N GLU A 12 11.82 20.39 9.71
CA GLU A 12 13.23 20.48 10.13
C GLU A 12 13.98 21.64 9.46
N GLY A 13 13.36 22.32 8.49
CA GLY A 13 13.97 23.44 7.75
C GLY A 13 15.05 23.03 6.75
N ILE A 14 15.20 21.73 6.49
CA ILE A 14 16.11 21.17 5.48
C ILE A 14 15.61 21.53 4.08
N ILE A 15 14.29 21.54 3.88
CA ILE A 15 13.64 21.97 2.65
C ILE A 15 12.81 23.23 2.93
N GLU A 16 13.06 24.31 2.18
CA GLU A 16 12.26 25.54 2.30
C GLU A 16 10.83 25.30 1.77
N LYS A 17 9.84 25.66 2.59
CA LYS A 17 8.41 25.55 2.23
C LYS A 17 8.13 26.35 0.95
N GLY A 18 7.46 25.72 -0.01
CA GLY A 18 7.13 26.31 -1.32
C GLY A 18 8.20 26.16 -2.40
N LYS A 19 9.34 25.53 -2.14
CA LYS A 19 10.31 25.14 -3.19
C LYS A 19 9.89 23.93 -4.02
N VAL A 20 8.95 23.15 -3.49
CA VAL A 20 8.35 22.01 -4.17
C VAL A 20 6.92 22.38 -4.55
N ARG A 21 6.49 21.93 -5.74
CA ARG A 21 5.11 22.05 -6.20
C ARG A 21 4.68 20.72 -6.82
N VAL A 22 3.41 20.37 -6.63
CA VAL A 22 2.78 19.27 -7.36
C VAL A 22 2.62 19.70 -8.82
N ILE A 23 3.04 18.85 -9.75
CA ILE A 23 2.89 19.08 -11.19
C ILE A 23 1.64 18.34 -11.68
N GLU A 24 1.49 17.11 -11.24
CA GLU A 24 0.42 16.19 -11.62
C GLU A 24 0.28 15.15 -10.50
N GLU A 25 -0.93 14.61 -10.36
CA GLU A 25 -1.24 13.48 -9.48
C GLU A 25 -1.74 12.34 -10.37
N SER A 26 -1.34 11.11 -10.07
CA SER A 26 -1.87 9.95 -10.79
C SER A 26 -3.32 9.67 -10.41
N ASP A 27 -3.98 8.83 -11.19
CA ASP A 27 -5.18 8.14 -10.72
C ASP A 27 -4.88 7.36 -9.42
N PRO A 28 -5.88 7.12 -8.56
CA PRO A 28 -5.71 6.33 -7.35
C PRO A 28 -5.09 4.96 -7.63
N ILE A 29 -4.09 4.61 -6.83
CA ILE A 29 -3.40 3.32 -6.87
C ILE A 29 -3.85 2.54 -5.65
N GLU A 30 -4.22 1.28 -5.84
CA GLU A 30 -4.51 0.35 -4.75
C GLU A 30 -3.40 0.32 -3.70
N GLY A 31 -3.82 0.17 -2.43
CA GLY A 31 -2.91 0.15 -1.29
C GLY A 31 -1.96 -1.06 -1.30
N TYR A 32 -1.03 -1.12 -0.35
CA TYR A 32 -0.13 -2.26 -0.23
C TYR A 32 -0.89 -3.50 0.29
N PRO A 33 -0.96 -4.62 -0.46
CA PRO A 33 -1.69 -5.80 -0.02
C PRO A 33 -0.90 -6.57 1.04
N TRP A 34 -1.60 -7.00 2.09
CA TRP A 34 -1.12 -8.09 2.94
C TRP A 34 -1.42 -9.43 2.28
N VAL A 35 -0.41 -10.29 2.18
CA VAL A 35 -0.51 -11.59 1.51
C VAL A 35 -0.14 -12.73 2.44
N VAL A 36 -0.83 -13.86 2.28
CA VAL A 36 -0.56 -15.11 3.00
C VAL A 36 -0.13 -16.19 2.02
N ARG A 37 0.67 -17.14 2.50
CA ARG A 37 1.14 -18.25 1.65
C ARG A 37 0.00 -19.23 1.40
N ASN A 38 -0.16 -19.67 0.14
CA ASN A 38 -1.15 -20.69 -0.25
C ASN A 38 -1.06 -22.00 0.58
N ALA A 39 0.11 -22.31 1.15
CA ALA A 39 0.28 -23.48 2.01
C ALA A 39 -0.48 -23.41 3.35
N LEU A 40 -0.97 -22.24 3.75
CA LEU A 40 -1.77 -22.00 4.97
C LEU A 40 -3.29 -22.05 4.70
N ALA A 41 -3.71 -22.55 3.53
CA ALA A 41 -5.10 -22.54 3.11
C ALA A 41 -6.06 -23.21 4.11
N GLY A 42 -7.29 -22.71 4.16
CA GLY A 42 -8.35 -23.25 5.01
C GLY A 42 -8.55 -22.43 6.29
N LYS A 43 -8.58 -23.10 7.45
CA LYS A 43 -8.92 -22.43 8.72
C LYS A 43 -7.87 -21.39 9.11
N ASP A 44 -6.59 -21.71 8.97
CA ASP A 44 -5.51 -20.81 9.41
C ASP A 44 -5.45 -19.53 8.56
N GLU A 45 -5.69 -19.65 7.25
CA GLU A 45 -5.87 -18.50 6.35
C GLU A 45 -7.05 -17.62 6.78
N GLN A 46 -8.21 -18.21 7.05
CA GLN A 46 -9.39 -17.43 7.43
C GLN A 46 -9.20 -16.73 8.78
N ASP A 47 -8.58 -17.39 9.76
CA ASP A 47 -8.29 -16.80 11.07
C ASP A 47 -7.36 -15.58 10.94
N LEU A 48 -6.38 -15.61 10.01
CA LEU A 48 -5.52 -14.45 9.72
C LEU A 48 -6.29 -13.32 9.03
N ILE A 49 -7.14 -13.64 8.05
CA ILE A 49 -7.98 -12.65 7.37
C ILE A 49 -8.87 -11.93 8.38
N ASP A 50 -9.59 -12.69 9.21
CA ASP A 50 -10.51 -12.16 10.22
C ASP A 50 -9.77 -11.32 11.27
N ALA A 51 -8.55 -11.72 11.65
CA ALA A 51 -7.72 -10.97 12.58
C ALA A 51 -7.34 -9.58 12.05
N PHE A 52 -6.97 -9.46 10.76
CA PHE A 52 -6.64 -8.16 10.15
C PHE A 52 -7.89 -7.30 9.93
N LEU A 53 -8.98 -7.88 9.42
CA LEU A 53 -10.23 -7.15 9.20
C LEU A 53 -10.88 -6.66 10.50
N GLY A 54 -10.63 -7.34 11.62
CA GLY A 54 -11.15 -6.98 12.94
C GLY A 54 -10.28 -6.01 13.74
N ILE A 55 -9.20 -5.45 13.16
CA ILE A 55 -8.37 -4.47 13.88
C ILE A 55 -9.13 -3.14 14.01
N GLU A 56 -9.52 -2.81 15.24
CA GLU A 56 -10.17 -1.53 15.58
C GLU A 56 -9.35 -0.71 16.59
N ASP A 57 -8.25 -1.25 17.11
CA ASP A 57 -7.39 -0.56 18.09
C ASP A 57 -6.68 0.63 17.41
N PRO A 58 -6.98 1.88 17.81
CA PRO A 58 -6.42 3.06 17.17
C PRO A 58 -4.90 3.19 17.36
N GLU A 59 -4.33 2.70 18.47
CA GLU A 59 -2.87 2.75 18.66
C GLU A 59 -2.17 1.77 17.72
N LEU A 60 -2.76 0.60 17.52
CA LEU A 60 -2.26 -0.39 16.57
C LEU A 60 -2.42 0.08 15.11
N LEU A 61 -3.56 0.67 14.77
CA LEU A 61 -3.81 1.22 13.44
C LEU A 61 -2.85 2.36 13.10
N ASP A 62 -2.59 3.27 14.05
CA ASP A 62 -1.58 4.33 13.88
C ASP A 62 -0.17 3.75 13.68
N LEU A 63 0.21 2.75 14.49
CA LEU A 63 1.48 2.04 14.35
C LEU A 63 1.63 1.39 12.96
N LEU A 64 0.56 0.75 12.48
CA LEU A 64 0.49 0.12 11.16
C LEU A 64 0.30 1.14 10.03
N ARG A 65 0.07 2.41 10.37
CA ARG A 65 -0.18 3.53 9.45
C ARG A 65 -1.37 3.26 8.53
N ALA A 66 -2.41 2.63 9.08
CA ALA A 66 -3.65 2.29 8.41
C ALA A 66 -4.83 2.94 9.13
N GLU A 67 -5.90 3.23 8.39
CA GLU A 67 -7.18 3.64 8.99
C GLU A 67 -8.05 2.42 9.29
N ASP A 68 -8.06 1.45 8.38
CA ASP A 68 -8.68 0.15 8.53
C ASP A 68 -8.00 -0.89 7.61
N TYR A 69 -8.49 -2.12 7.64
CA TYR A 69 -8.12 -3.16 6.70
C TYR A 69 -9.36 -3.66 5.96
N GLN A 70 -9.22 -3.78 4.63
CA GLN A 70 -10.27 -4.23 3.74
C GLN A 70 -9.83 -5.45 2.96
N LYS A 71 -10.80 -6.27 2.56
CA LYS A 71 -10.53 -7.44 1.72
C LYS A 71 -10.32 -6.99 0.28
N VAL A 72 -9.20 -7.41 -0.30
CA VAL A 72 -8.86 -7.20 -1.72
C VAL A 72 -8.71 -8.54 -2.45
N GLN A 73 -8.76 -8.50 -3.77
CA GLN A 73 -8.53 -9.62 -4.67
C GLN A 73 -7.34 -9.35 -5.58
N ALA A 74 -6.73 -10.40 -6.11
CA ALA A 74 -5.59 -10.25 -7.03
C ALA A 74 -5.94 -9.36 -8.25
N SER A 75 -7.17 -9.47 -8.77
CA SER A 75 -7.65 -8.70 -9.92
C SER A 75 -7.70 -7.19 -9.70
N ASP A 76 -7.77 -6.73 -8.44
CA ASP A 76 -7.76 -5.31 -8.12
C ASP A 76 -6.42 -4.66 -8.52
N TYR A 77 -5.37 -5.47 -8.68
CA TYR A 77 -4.02 -5.06 -9.06
C TYR A 77 -3.68 -5.31 -10.54
N ASP A 78 -4.62 -5.78 -11.37
CA ASP A 78 -4.38 -6.09 -12.79
C ASP A 78 -3.79 -4.89 -13.57
N TYR A 79 -4.15 -3.66 -13.20
CA TYR A 79 -3.63 -2.46 -13.85
C TYR A 79 -2.13 -2.27 -13.58
N VAL A 80 -1.64 -2.66 -12.40
CA VAL A 80 -0.22 -2.60 -12.04
C VAL A 80 0.57 -3.52 -12.96
N GLU A 81 0.07 -4.75 -13.17
CA GLU A 81 0.69 -5.72 -14.07
C GLU A 81 0.71 -5.20 -15.52
N LYS A 82 -0.40 -4.60 -15.99
CA LYS A 82 -0.47 -3.98 -17.32
C LYS A 82 0.55 -2.86 -17.49
N GLN A 83 0.73 -1.99 -16.49
CA GLN A 83 1.75 -0.93 -16.54
C GLN A 83 3.16 -1.52 -16.52
N ALA A 84 3.43 -2.52 -15.67
CA ALA A 84 4.72 -3.17 -15.60
C ALA A 84 5.10 -3.84 -16.92
N ARG A 85 4.15 -4.52 -17.60
CA ARG A 85 4.37 -5.06 -18.96
C ARG A 85 4.66 -3.97 -19.99
N LYS A 86 3.91 -2.86 -19.95
CA LYS A 86 4.16 -1.71 -20.84
C LYS A 86 5.56 -1.10 -20.64
N LEU A 87 6.09 -1.20 -19.43
CA LEU A 87 7.41 -0.70 -19.04
C LEU A 87 8.51 -1.77 -19.11
N ASP A 88 8.20 -2.98 -19.60
CA ASP A 88 9.16 -4.10 -19.70
C ASP A 88 9.79 -4.50 -18.34
N LEU A 89 9.01 -4.42 -17.27
CA LEU A 89 9.45 -4.73 -15.89
C LEU A 89 9.16 -6.18 -15.46
N ILE A 90 8.40 -6.92 -16.25
CA ILE A 90 8.08 -8.33 -15.98
C ILE A 90 8.88 -9.19 -16.95
N ALA A 91 9.82 -9.98 -16.42
CA ALA A 91 10.45 -11.04 -17.21
C ALA A 91 9.38 -12.05 -17.64
N GLU A 92 9.41 -12.52 -18.89
CA GLU A 92 8.51 -13.59 -19.34
C GLU A 92 8.56 -14.77 -18.37
N GLU A 93 7.38 -15.31 -18.00
CA GLU A 93 7.28 -16.48 -17.12
C GLU A 93 8.17 -17.61 -17.66
N GLN A 94 9.11 -18.08 -16.84
CA GLN A 94 9.89 -19.30 -17.11
C GLN A 94 9.13 -20.55 -16.71
#